data_AF-A0A9D1UGP2-F1
#
_entry.id   AF-A0A9D1UGP2-F1
#
_cell.length_a   1.000
_cell.length_b   1.000
_cell.length_c   1.000
_cell.angle_alpha   90.00
_cell.angle_beta   90.00
_cell.angle_gamma   90.00
#
_symmetry.space_group_name_H-M   'P 1'
#
loop_
_entity.id
_entity.type
_entity.pdbx_description
1 polymer ?
#
loop_
_entity_poly.entity_id
_entity_poly.type
_entity_poly.pdbx_seq_one_letter_code
_entity_poly.pdbx_strand_id
1 'polypeptide(L)'
;MKKVLKIMSVLLAVAVVAVSFAACSDSTDDASNTNGGADTQAVKVIDINLSDEEYAFGVDKNQPELMEEANALIAEIKADGTLDEICNRYFGGGTPVGVTSAALDTSKDQLVVATNAEFEPFEYKSGDTFYGIDMEIAQLLADRLGKELVIQDMNFDAVVLSVQQQQCDIAMAGLTVSEERAQQVDFTESYYEASQKLIVRGDDTTFDACTDKASVDAILNGLDSSVKIGGQNGTTGQSYVQGSEDLGFAGLQAQFVGYQSGSLAVNDLINGNVDYVIIDAAPAEAIVSSINAVN
;
A
#
# COMPACT_ATOMS: atom_id res chain seq x y z
N MET A 1 -13.57 -1.17 58.28
CA MET A 1 -14.85 -1.73 58.80
C MET A 1 -15.98 -1.32 57.88
N LYS A 2 -16.82 -2.30 57.47
CA LYS A 2 -18.16 -2.21 56.84
C LYS A 2 -18.20 -1.58 55.42
N LYS A 3 -18.19 -2.36 54.34
CA LYS A 3 -19.29 -3.17 53.72
C LYS A 3 -20.56 -2.36 53.47
N VAL A 4 -20.96 -2.18 52.19
CA VAL A 4 -22.29 -2.59 51.69
C VAL A 4 -22.16 -3.02 50.23
N LEU A 5 -22.47 -4.30 50.02
CA LEU A 5 -22.63 -5.02 48.76
C LEU A 5 -24.10 -4.88 48.34
N LYS A 6 -24.40 -4.61 47.07
CA LYS A 6 -25.74 -4.85 46.51
C LYS A 6 -25.63 -5.82 45.34
N ILE A 7 -25.93 -7.08 45.66
CA ILE A 7 -26.31 -8.14 44.73
C ILE A 7 -27.83 -8.07 44.61
N MET A 8 -28.36 -8.02 43.39
CA MET A 8 -29.62 -8.69 43.05
C MET A 8 -29.51 -9.29 41.65
N SER A 9 -29.47 -10.60 41.66
CA SER A 9 -29.64 -11.55 40.56
C SER A 9 -31.11 -11.73 40.22
N VAL A 10 -31.45 -11.81 38.92
CA VAL A 10 -32.54 -12.69 38.42
C VAL A 10 -32.10 -13.32 37.09
N LEU A 11 -32.19 -14.64 37.08
CA LEU A 11 -31.91 -15.61 36.02
C LEU A 11 -33.01 -15.65 34.92
N LEU A 12 -32.68 -16.44 33.87
CA LEU A 12 -33.53 -17.20 32.93
C LEU A 12 -33.89 -16.46 31.61
N ALA A 13 -33.75 -17.04 30.42
CA ALA A 13 -33.75 -18.45 30.04
C ALA A 13 -32.94 -18.75 28.76
N VAL A 14 -32.46 -19.99 28.72
CA VAL A 14 -31.80 -20.70 27.61
C VAL A 14 -32.81 -20.99 26.49
N ALA A 15 -32.38 -20.82 25.23
CA ALA A 15 -32.92 -21.57 24.10
C ALA A 15 -31.81 -21.86 23.09
N VAL A 16 -31.16 -23.01 23.27
CA VAL A 16 -30.34 -23.65 22.24
C VAL A 16 -31.31 -24.32 21.28
N VAL A 17 -31.29 -23.92 20.01
CA VAL A 17 -31.88 -24.70 18.92
C VAL A 17 -30.75 -25.09 17.99
N ALA A 18 -30.27 -26.32 18.18
CA ALA A 18 -29.50 -27.04 17.18
C ALA A 18 -30.48 -27.57 16.13
N VAL A 19 -30.30 -27.17 14.87
CA VAL A 19 -30.84 -27.91 13.72
C VAL A 19 -29.69 -28.10 12.74
N SER A 20 -29.14 -29.30 12.77
CA SER A 20 -28.34 -29.90 11.71
C SER A 20 -29.26 -30.32 10.57
N PHE A 21 -29.02 -29.89 9.33
CA PHE A 21 -29.33 -30.69 8.14
C PHE A 21 -28.34 -30.40 7.00
N ALA A 22 -28.12 -31.47 6.23
CA ALA A 22 -27.07 -31.69 5.26
C ALA A 22 -27.11 -30.81 4.00
N ALA A 23 -25.89 -30.54 3.53
CA ALA A 23 -25.39 -30.57 2.16
C ALA A 23 -26.33 -30.90 0.97
N CYS A 24 -26.08 -30.14 -0.09
CA CYS A 24 -26.11 -30.44 -1.53
C CYS A 24 -27.29 -29.94 -2.41
N SER A 25 -26.84 -29.14 -3.39
CA SER A 25 -27.21 -29.04 -4.80
C SER A 25 -28.36 -28.13 -5.26
N ASP A 26 -27.92 -27.21 -6.10
CA ASP A 26 -28.45 -26.84 -7.42
C ASP A 26 -29.33 -25.58 -7.53
N SER A 27 -28.67 -24.55 -8.09
CA SER A 27 -29.12 -23.70 -9.18
C SER A 27 -30.62 -23.52 -9.35
N THR A 28 -31.15 -22.37 -8.93
CA THR A 28 -32.30 -21.73 -9.58
C THR A 28 -32.19 -20.22 -9.44
N ASP A 29 -32.29 -19.56 -10.60
CA ASP A 29 -32.38 -18.12 -10.77
C ASP A 29 -33.52 -17.53 -9.94
N ASP A 30 -33.22 -16.53 -9.12
CA ASP A 30 -34.22 -15.60 -8.60
C ASP A 30 -33.84 -14.17 -9.00
N ALA A 31 -34.43 -13.74 -10.12
CA ALA A 31 -34.48 -12.36 -10.52
C ALA A 31 -35.41 -11.60 -9.57
N SER A 32 -34.86 -11.10 -8.47
CA SER A 32 -35.52 -10.09 -7.65
C SER A 32 -35.04 -8.69 -8.03
N ASN A 33 -35.98 -7.94 -8.59
CA ASN A 33 -35.90 -6.51 -8.85
C ASN A 33 -35.69 -5.75 -7.53
N THR A 34 -34.47 -5.26 -7.31
CA THR A 34 -34.20 -4.18 -6.36
C THR A 34 -34.02 -2.88 -7.16
N ASN A 35 -35.08 -2.07 -7.18
CA ASN A 35 -34.92 -0.63 -7.33
C ASN A 35 -34.20 -0.11 -6.07
N GLY A 36 -32.87 -0.09 -6.12
CA GLY A 36 -31.99 0.67 -5.23
C GLY A 36 -31.04 1.44 -6.13
N GLY A 37 -30.88 2.75 -5.93
CA GLY A 37 -30.06 3.59 -6.80
C GLY A 37 -28.68 2.98 -7.00
N ALA A 38 -28.23 2.92 -8.26
CA ALA A 38 -26.87 2.52 -8.57
C ALA A 38 -25.94 3.50 -7.84
N ASP A 39 -25.28 3.01 -6.80
CA ASP A 39 -24.24 3.73 -6.08
C ASP A 39 -23.12 3.95 -7.10
N THR A 40 -23.13 5.10 -7.75
CA THR A 40 -22.20 5.39 -8.84
C THR A 40 -20.91 5.80 -8.16
N GLN A 41 -19.97 4.86 -8.08
CA GLN A 41 -18.64 5.11 -7.52
C GLN A 41 -18.05 6.39 -8.13
N ALA A 42 -17.40 7.23 -7.31
CA ALA A 42 -16.79 8.47 -7.80
C ALA A 42 -15.59 8.18 -8.71
N VAL A 43 -14.84 7.13 -8.38
CA VAL A 43 -13.66 6.63 -9.10
C VAL A 43 -13.65 5.10 -9.09
N LYS A 44 -12.99 4.49 -10.06
CA LYS A 44 -12.76 3.05 -10.12
C LYS A 44 -11.32 2.73 -10.56
N VAL A 45 -10.79 1.62 -10.06
CA VAL A 45 -9.54 1.05 -10.55
C VAL A 45 -9.84 0.19 -11.78
N ILE A 46 -9.02 0.32 -12.83
CA ILE A 46 -9.03 -0.63 -13.96
C ILE A 46 -8.24 -1.85 -13.51
N ASP A 47 -8.92 -3.00 -13.43
CA ASP A 47 -8.37 -4.26 -12.90
C ASP A 47 -7.46 -4.97 -13.91
N ILE A 48 -6.42 -4.26 -14.35
CA ILE A 48 -5.39 -4.71 -15.29
C ILE A 48 -4.05 -4.14 -14.80
N ASN A 49 -3.12 -5.02 -14.45
CA ASN A 49 -1.77 -4.62 -14.05
C ASN A 49 -1.01 -4.03 -15.26
N LEU A 50 -0.32 -2.91 -15.03
CA LEU A 50 0.43 -2.16 -16.04
C LEU A 50 1.95 -2.36 -15.96
N SER A 51 2.42 -3.05 -14.93
CA SER A 51 3.83 -3.39 -14.76
C SER A 51 3.95 -4.63 -13.89
N ASP A 52 5.14 -5.21 -13.89
CA ASP A 52 5.57 -6.21 -12.91
C ASP A 52 6.76 -5.59 -12.19
N GLU A 53 6.66 -5.43 -10.87
CA GLU A 53 7.61 -4.72 -10.04
C GLU A 53 7.86 -5.50 -8.74
N GLU A 54 9.03 -5.33 -8.15
CA GLU A 54 9.37 -5.94 -6.86
C GLU A 54 9.66 -4.87 -5.82
N TYR A 55 9.08 -5.00 -4.63
CA TYR A 55 9.42 -4.15 -3.49
C TYR A 55 10.51 -4.78 -2.64
N ALA A 56 11.52 -3.97 -2.29
CA ALA A 56 12.58 -4.33 -1.37
C ALA A 56 12.95 -3.13 -0.50
N PHE A 57 13.59 -3.38 0.64
CA PHE A 57 14.06 -2.30 1.52
C PHE A 57 15.42 -1.78 1.06
N GLY A 58 15.60 -0.47 1.12
CA GLY A 58 16.86 0.18 0.75
C GLY A 58 17.75 0.43 1.96
N VAL A 59 18.83 -0.33 2.11
CA VAL A 59 19.78 -0.22 3.23
C VAL A 59 20.93 0.71 2.84
N ASP A 60 21.43 1.50 3.80
CA ASP A 60 22.66 2.28 3.63
C ASP A 60 23.82 1.35 3.23
N LYS A 61 24.49 1.68 2.12
CA LYS A 61 25.63 0.91 1.57
C LYS A 61 26.80 0.77 2.55
N ASN A 62 26.85 1.61 3.59
CA ASN A 62 27.85 1.52 4.64
C ASN A 62 27.46 0.60 5.80
N GLN A 63 26.31 -0.09 5.74
CA GLN A 63 25.79 -0.96 6.80
C GLN A 63 25.60 -2.42 6.34
N PRO A 64 26.68 -3.15 6.00
CA PRO A 64 26.58 -4.53 5.51
C PRO A 64 26.02 -5.50 6.57
N GLU A 65 26.24 -5.25 7.86
CA GLU A 65 25.66 -6.08 8.94
C GLU A 65 24.14 -5.91 9.03
N LEU A 66 23.64 -4.68 8.84
CA LEU A 66 22.19 -4.42 8.78
C LEU A 66 21.56 -5.11 7.57
N MET A 67 22.23 -5.08 6.42
CA MET A 67 21.79 -5.80 5.22
C MET A 67 21.69 -7.32 5.47
N GLU A 68 22.68 -7.92 6.12
CA GLU A 68 22.65 -9.34 6.47
C GLU A 68 21.47 -9.68 7.38
N GLU A 69 21.25 -8.91 8.44
CA GLU A 69 20.14 -9.12 9.38
C GLU A 69 18.77 -8.88 8.74
N ALA A 70 18.64 -7.87 7.87
CA ALA A 70 17.40 -7.60 7.14
C ALA A 70 17.05 -8.74 6.19
N ASN A 71 18.01 -9.25 5.42
CA ASN A 71 17.80 -10.40 4.53
C ASN A 71 17.50 -11.68 5.32
N ALA A 72 18.19 -11.91 6.43
CA ALA A 72 17.92 -13.05 7.31
C ALA A 72 16.49 -12.99 7.87
N LEU A 73 16.03 -11.81 8.29
CA LEU A 73 14.65 -11.60 8.72
C LEU A 73 13.66 -11.90 7.60
N ILE A 74 13.83 -11.31 6.42
CA ILE A 74 12.93 -11.51 5.27
C ILE A 74 12.82 -13.00 4.91
N ALA A 75 13.95 -13.71 4.86
CA ALA A 75 13.97 -15.13 4.59
C ALA A 75 13.21 -15.94 5.67
N GLU A 76 13.38 -15.59 6.95
CA GLU A 76 12.70 -16.25 8.07
C GLU A 76 11.18 -16.03 8.03
N ILE A 77 10.72 -14.78 7.92
CA ILE A 77 9.29 -14.45 7.93
C ILE A 77 8.54 -15.00 6.70
N LYS A 78 9.25 -15.18 5.58
CA LYS A 78 8.72 -15.88 4.41
C LYS A 78 8.61 -17.38 4.64
N ALA A 79 9.61 -17.98 5.27
CA ALA A 79 9.68 -19.43 5.47
C ALA A 79 8.70 -19.92 6.54
N ASP A 80 8.46 -19.13 7.58
CA ASP A 80 7.60 -19.51 8.70
C ASP A 80 6.14 -19.04 8.56
N GLY A 81 5.83 -18.24 7.54
CA GLY A 81 4.50 -17.72 7.23
C GLY A 81 4.14 -16.42 7.94
N THR A 82 5.06 -15.83 8.72
CA THR A 82 4.83 -14.54 9.40
C THR A 82 4.54 -13.42 8.40
N LEU A 83 5.20 -13.39 7.25
CA LEU A 83 4.91 -12.40 6.21
C LEU A 83 3.49 -12.55 5.66
N ASP A 84 3.02 -13.79 5.44
CA ASP A 84 1.66 -14.05 5.00
C ASP A 84 0.64 -13.61 6.06
N GLU A 85 0.93 -13.83 7.35
CA GLU A 85 0.09 -13.35 8.44
C GLU A 85 0.00 -11.82 8.47
N ILE A 86 1.13 -11.12 8.29
CA ILE A 86 1.17 -9.65 8.21
C ILE A 86 0.34 -9.20 7.02
N CYS A 87 0.61 -9.71 5.81
CA CYS A 87 -0.14 -9.38 4.59
C CYS A 87 -1.64 -9.61 4.76
N ASN A 88 -2.06 -10.72 5.38
CA ASN A 88 -3.48 -11.03 5.61
C ASN A 88 -4.18 -10.04 6.56
N ARG A 89 -3.45 -9.36 7.46
CA ARG A 89 -4.03 -8.31 8.31
C ARG A 89 -4.52 -7.11 7.49
N TYR A 90 -3.87 -6.83 6.36
CA TYR A 90 -4.17 -5.68 5.53
C TYR A 90 -4.99 -6.03 4.28
N PHE A 91 -4.64 -7.11 3.58
CA PHE A 91 -5.36 -7.55 2.38
C PHE A 91 -6.55 -8.46 2.67
N GLY A 92 -6.50 -9.24 3.75
CA GLY A 92 -7.47 -10.31 4.06
C GLY A 92 -8.57 -9.91 5.04
N GLY A 93 -8.68 -8.63 5.40
CA GLY A 93 -9.66 -8.14 6.38
C GLY A 93 -9.34 -8.51 7.84
N GLY A 94 -8.07 -8.83 8.14
CA GLY A 94 -7.62 -8.97 9.52
C GLY A 94 -7.56 -7.64 10.26
N THR A 95 -6.95 -7.64 11.45
CA THR A 95 -6.81 -6.41 12.26
C THR A 95 -5.38 -5.87 12.12
N PRO A 96 -5.20 -4.65 11.58
CA PRO A 96 -3.89 -3.99 11.53
C PRO A 96 -3.25 -3.84 12.91
N VAL A 97 -1.93 -4.02 12.99
CA VAL A 97 -1.17 -3.84 14.23
C VAL A 97 -0.46 -2.49 14.20
N GLY A 98 -0.68 -1.69 15.23
CA GLY A 98 -0.05 -0.38 15.37
C GLY A 98 1.39 -0.50 15.87
N VAL A 99 2.28 0.26 15.23
CA VAL A 99 3.70 0.37 15.55
C VAL A 99 4.00 1.75 16.12
N THR A 100 4.75 1.79 17.22
CA THR A 100 5.08 3.04 17.93
C THR A 100 6.52 3.41 17.65
N SER A 101 6.74 4.61 17.10
CA SER A 101 8.07 5.17 16.95
C SER A 101 8.58 5.70 18.31
N ALA A 102 9.83 5.37 18.63
CA ALA A 102 10.58 6.10 19.65
C ALA A 102 10.95 7.51 19.15
N ALA A 103 11.37 8.36 20.09
CA ALA A 103 11.99 9.64 19.74
C ALA A 103 13.45 9.42 19.30
N LEU A 104 13.88 10.14 18.27
CA LEU A 104 15.26 10.12 17.82
C LEU A 104 16.19 10.65 18.93
N ASP A 105 17.19 9.85 19.28
CA ASP A 105 18.22 10.15 20.28
C ASP A 105 19.57 9.67 19.74
N THR A 106 20.35 10.61 19.20
CA THR A 106 21.66 10.34 18.60
C THR A 106 22.73 9.85 19.60
N SER A 107 22.40 9.77 20.90
CA SER A 107 23.27 9.19 21.92
C SER A 107 23.01 7.69 22.17
N LYS A 108 21.94 7.14 21.58
CA LYS A 108 21.56 5.73 21.66
C LYS A 108 21.86 5.00 20.36
N ASP A 109 21.91 3.68 20.47
CA ASP A 109 21.90 2.80 19.31
C ASP A 109 20.43 2.49 18.95
N GLN A 110 19.92 3.16 17.93
CA GLN A 110 18.54 3.04 17.43
C GLN A 110 18.55 2.52 15.99
N LEU A 111 17.45 1.90 15.56
CA LEU A 111 17.20 1.64 14.14
C LEU A 111 16.35 2.79 13.60
N VAL A 112 16.91 3.61 12.71
CA VAL A 112 16.24 4.75 12.10
C VAL A 112 15.72 4.38 10.71
N VAL A 113 14.41 4.23 10.60
CA VAL A 113 13.70 3.85 9.37
C VAL A 113 13.17 5.09 8.66
N ALA A 114 13.53 5.28 7.39
CA ALA A 114 12.91 6.27 6.52
C ALA A 114 11.65 5.69 5.86
N THR A 115 10.56 6.44 5.88
CA THR A 115 9.28 6.03 5.27
C THR A 115 8.48 7.21 4.72
N ASN A 116 7.41 6.95 3.96
CA ASN A 116 6.40 7.93 3.58
C ASN A 116 5.02 7.37 3.95
N ALA A 117 4.47 7.77 5.10
CA ALA A 117 3.30 7.11 5.68
C ALA A 117 1.95 7.58 5.07
N GLU A 118 1.87 7.60 3.73
CA GLU A 118 0.69 7.93 2.93
C GLU A 118 0.37 6.82 1.90
N PHE A 119 0.87 5.60 2.13
CA PHE A 119 0.90 4.49 1.18
C PHE A 119 0.27 3.21 1.78
N GLU A 120 -0.99 3.31 2.20
CA GLU A 120 -1.77 2.15 2.65
C GLU A 120 -1.85 1.11 1.51
N PRO A 121 -1.61 -0.19 1.76
CA PRO A 121 -1.48 -0.86 3.06
C PRO A 121 -0.05 -1.09 3.59
N PHE A 122 0.98 -0.54 2.95
CA PHE A 122 2.37 -0.83 3.32
C PHE A 122 2.87 0.07 4.45
N GLU A 123 2.57 1.36 4.39
CA GLU A 123 2.92 2.32 5.43
C GLU A 123 1.90 3.46 5.47
N TYR A 124 1.29 3.67 6.62
CA TYR A 124 0.35 4.76 6.83
C TYR A 124 0.23 5.11 8.31
N LYS A 125 -0.42 6.24 8.59
CA LYS A 125 -0.70 6.68 9.95
C LYS A 125 -2.19 6.76 10.23
N SER A 126 -2.54 6.41 11.46
CA SER A 126 -3.82 6.79 12.07
C SER A 126 -3.54 7.50 13.38
N GLY A 127 -3.74 8.82 13.39
CA GLY A 127 -3.24 9.68 14.47
C GLY A 127 -1.71 9.65 14.54
N ASP A 128 -1.19 9.36 15.74
CA ASP A 128 0.26 9.29 15.99
C ASP A 128 0.84 7.87 15.81
N THR A 129 0.01 6.89 15.49
CA THR A 129 0.41 5.48 15.36
C THR A 129 0.63 5.12 13.90
N PHE A 130 1.73 4.41 13.63
CA PHE A 130 2.07 3.88 12.32
C PHE A 130 1.45 2.49 12.13
N TYR A 131 1.06 2.20 10.91
CA TYR A 131 0.48 0.92 10.50
C TYR A 131 1.02 0.55 9.13
N GLY A 132 0.84 -0.72 8.76
CA GLY A 132 1.17 -1.24 7.46
C GLY A 132 2.20 -2.35 7.52
N ILE A 133 2.31 -3.07 6.40
CA ILE A 133 3.19 -4.21 6.23
C ILE A 133 4.64 -3.83 6.53
N ASP A 134 5.12 -2.72 5.97
CA ASP A 134 6.49 -2.24 6.14
C ASP A 134 6.77 -1.87 7.60
N MET A 135 5.79 -1.28 8.29
CA MET A 135 5.93 -0.87 9.68
C MET A 135 6.01 -2.07 10.63
N GLU A 136 5.20 -3.11 10.39
CA GLU A 136 5.28 -4.34 11.17
C GLU A 136 6.62 -5.06 10.94
N ILE A 137 7.12 -5.10 9.71
CA ILE A 137 8.44 -5.68 9.42
C ILE A 137 9.56 -4.82 10.06
N ALA A 138 9.42 -3.49 10.07
CA ALA A 138 10.36 -2.59 10.74
C ALA A 138 10.47 -2.87 12.24
N GLN A 139 9.33 -3.13 12.90
CA GLN A 139 9.31 -3.52 14.31
C GLN A 139 10.01 -4.87 14.53
N LEU A 140 9.76 -5.88 13.69
CA LEU A 140 10.43 -7.18 13.78
C LEU A 140 11.95 -7.05 13.59
N LEU A 141 12.39 -6.18 12.68
CA LEU A 141 13.82 -5.90 12.46
C LEU A 141 14.44 -5.21 13.68
N ALA A 142 13.78 -4.20 14.25
CA ALA A 142 14.24 -3.54 15.45
C ALA A 142 14.37 -4.52 16.64
N ASP A 143 13.37 -5.40 16.83
CA ASP A 143 13.37 -6.41 17.88
C ASP A 143 14.51 -7.43 17.70
N ARG A 144 14.74 -7.89 16.47
CA ARG A 144 15.87 -8.77 16.11
C ARG A 144 17.22 -8.13 16.45
N LEU A 145 17.39 -6.86 16.13
CA LEU A 145 18.61 -6.11 16.40
C LEU A 145 18.74 -5.70 17.88
N GLY A 146 17.68 -5.83 18.67
CA GLY A 146 17.62 -5.34 20.05
C GLY A 146 17.71 -3.82 20.16
N LYS A 147 17.23 -3.08 19.14
CA LYS A 147 17.30 -1.61 19.05
C LYS A 147 15.92 -0.97 19.27
N GLU A 148 15.91 0.29 19.71
CA GLU A 148 14.69 1.10 19.67
C GLU A 148 14.39 1.48 18.21
N LEU A 149 13.15 1.28 17.76
CA LEU A 149 12.68 1.69 16.44
C LEU A 149 12.36 3.19 16.42
N VAL A 150 12.96 3.93 15.48
CA VAL A 150 12.61 5.32 15.17
C VAL A 150 12.15 5.39 13.72
N ILE A 151 10.94 5.89 13.50
CA ILE A 151 10.35 6.05 12.16
C ILE A 151 10.41 7.53 11.79
N GLN A 152 11.12 7.83 10.69
CA GLN A 152 11.21 9.15 10.07
C GLN A 152 10.26 9.20 8.86
N ASP A 153 9.09 9.76 9.09
CA ASP A 153 8.06 10.01 8.08
C ASP A 153 8.40 11.28 7.28
N MET A 154 8.56 11.13 5.97
CA MET A 154 8.99 12.19 5.06
C MET A 154 8.31 12.08 3.69
N ASN A 155 8.53 13.05 2.81
CA ASN A 155 8.09 12.92 1.42
C ASN A 155 8.83 11.78 0.73
N PHE A 156 8.14 11.04 -0.14
CA PHE A 156 8.67 9.84 -0.80
C PHE A 156 10.01 10.08 -1.54
N ASP A 157 10.14 11.20 -2.22
CA ASP A 157 11.36 11.62 -2.94
C ASP A 157 12.57 11.88 -2.02
N ALA A 158 12.36 12.06 -0.71
CA ALA A 158 13.43 12.18 0.28
C ALA A 158 13.85 10.84 0.90
N VAL A 159 13.05 9.76 0.76
CA VAL A 159 13.25 8.49 1.48
C VAL A 159 14.62 7.88 1.16
N VAL A 160 14.88 7.55 -0.11
CA VAL A 160 16.15 6.93 -0.55
C VAL A 160 17.33 7.87 -0.30
N LEU A 161 17.12 9.17 -0.54
CA LEU A 161 18.15 10.19 -0.34
C LEU A 161 18.60 10.29 1.13
N SER A 162 17.67 10.16 2.08
CA SER A 162 17.99 10.22 3.51
C SER A 162 18.90 9.06 3.94
N VAL A 163 18.68 7.88 3.38
CA VAL A 163 19.53 6.69 3.61
C VAL A 163 20.89 6.86 2.94
N GLN A 164 20.91 7.34 1.69
CA GLN A 164 22.15 7.66 0.97
C GLN A 164 23.03 8.67 1.73
N GLN A 165 22.42 9.61 2.47
CA GLN A 165 23.10 10.63 3.27
C GLN A 165 23.39 10.20 4.71
N GLN A 166 23.20 8.91 5.05
CA GLN A 166 23.39 8.36 6.39
C GLN A 166 22.54 9.05 7.47
N GLN A 167 21.40 9.65 7.08
CA GLN A 167 20.44 10.25 8.03
C GLN A 167 19.48 9.21 8.60
N CYS A 168 19.18 8.17 7.82
CA CYS A 168 18.44 6.99 8.22
C CYS A 168 19.23 5.74 7.83
N ASP A 169 18.98 4.63 8.51
CA ASP A 169 19.71 3.37 8.32
C ASP A 169 19.13 2.54 7.16
N ILE A 170 17.79 2.57 7.02
CA ILE A 170 17.04 1.75 6.07
C ILE A 170 15.78 2.48 5.61
N ALA A 171 15.45 2.33 4.34
CA ALA A 171 14.22 2.81 3.73
C ALA A 171 13.21 1.67 3.62
N MET A 172 12.03 1.86 4.21
CA MET A 172 10.91 0.93 4.22
C MET A 172 9.64 1.70 3.85
N ALA A 173 9.36 1.74 2.56
CA ALA A 173 8.31 2.59 1.97
C ALA A 173 7.78 2.01 0.64
N GLY A 174 7.47 0.71 0.59
CA GLY A 174 6.98 0.09 -0.66
C GLY A 174 7.88 0.34 -1.87
N LEU A 175 9.21 0.24 -1.69
CA LEU A 175 10.17 0.72 -2.67
C LEU A 175 10.38 -0.26 -3.82
N THR A 176 9.91 0.08 -5.02
CA THR A 176 10.29 -0.64 -6.25
C THR A 176 11.81 -0.67 -6.45
N VAL A 177 12.36 -1.85 -6.70
CA VAL A 177 13.77 -2.03 -7.08
C VAL A 177 14.02 -1.41 -8.46
N SER A 178 15.07 -0.60 -8.57
CA SER A 178 15.51 0.04 -9.82
C SER A 178 17.02 0.27 -9.78
N GLU A 179 17.68 0.27 -10.93
CA GLU A 179 19.10 0.63 -11.05
C GLU A 179 19.38 2.04 -10.51
N GLU A 180 18.49 3.01 -10.75
CA GLU A 180 18.65 4.39 -10.23
C GLU A 180 18.73 4.41 -8.70
N ARG A 181 17.82 3.72 -8.02
CA ARG A 181 17.81 3.64 -6.54
C ARG A 181 18.97 2.77 -6.03
N ALA A 182 19.33 1.70 -6.75
CA ALA A 182 20.45 0.82 -6.39
C ALA A 182 21.83 1.52 -6.45
N GLN A 183 21.94 2.66 -7.13
CA GLN A 183 23.14 3.52 -7.04
C GLN A 183 23.27 4.22 -5.69
N GLN A 184 22.16 4.39 -4.97
CA GLN A 184 22.09 5.17 -3.73
C GLN A 184 22.06 4.28 -2.48
N VAL A 185 21.38 3.14 -2.56
CA VAL A 185 21.21 2.16 -1.48
C VAL A 185 21.55 0.75 -1.96
N ASP A 186 21.80 -0.18 -1.04
CA ASP A 186 21.76 -1.60 -1.35
C ASP A 186 20.35 -2.13 -1.05
N PHE A 187 19.75 -2.87 -1.99
CA PHE A 187 18.43 -3.46 -1.77
C PHE A 187 18.54 -4.80 -1.05
N THR A 188 17.58 -5.06 -0.15
CA THR A 188 17.34 -6.39 0.38
C THR A 188 16.82 -7.33 -0.71
N GLU A 189 16.67 -8.61 -0.38
CA GLU A 189 15.76 -9.49 -1.11
C GLU A 189 14.36 -8.87 -1.17
N SER A 190 13.66 -9.06 -2.29
CA SER A 190 12.28 -8.60 -2.46
C SER A 190 11.38 -9.23 -1.39
N TYR A 191 10.36 -8.52 -0.91
CA TYR A 191 9.33 -9.05 0.01
C TYR A 191 7.93 -9.03 -0.59
N TYR A 192 7.71 -8.33 -1.70
CA TYR A 192 6.38 -8.17 -2.30
C TYR A 192 6.47 -7.95 -3.82
N GLU A 193 5.50 -8.50 -4.55
CA GLU A 193 5.31 -8.33 -5.99
C GLU A 193 4.25 -7.25 -6.23
N ALA A 194 4.65 -6.16 -6.85
CA ALA A 194 3.85 -4.97 -7.10
C ALA A 194 3.55 -4.77 -8.59
N SER A 195 2.65 -3.84 -8.87
CA SER A 195 2.32 -3.40 -10.23
C SER A 195 1.69 -2.01 -10.19
N GLN A 196 1.78 -1.25 -11.27
CA GLN A 196 1.00 -0.03 -11.46
C GLN A 196 -0.42 -0.37 -11.94
N LYS A 197 -1.41 0.41 -11.52
CA LYS A 197 -2.78 0.36 -12.02
C LYS A 197 -3.28 1.74 -12.43
N LEU A 198 -4.24 1.75 -13.34
CA LEU A 198 -4.93 2.95 -13.80
C LEU A 198 -6.19 3.18 -12.95
N ILE A 199 -6.38 4.41 -12.49
CA ILE A 199 -7.61 4.88 -11.83
C ILE A 199 -8.29 5.88 -12.75
N VAL A 200 -9.60 5.71 -12.93
CA VAL A 200 -10.45 6.56 -13.75
C VAL A 200 -11.67 7.04 -12.94
N ARG A 201 -12.39 8.04 -13.42
CA ARG A 201 -13.70 8.39 -12.84
C ARG A 201 -14.67 7.22 -13.00
N GLY A 202 -15.57 7.04 -12.04
CA GLY A 202 -16.45 5.86 -12.05
C GLY A 202 -17.40 5.80 -13.24
N ASP A 203 -17.73 6.93 -13.84
CA ASP A 203 -18.55 7.06 -15.06
C ASP A 203 -17.74 6.92 -16.37
N ASP A 204 -16.41 6.78 -16.29
CA ASP A 204 -15.55 6.63 -17.46
C ASP A 204 -15.61 5.21 -18.01
N THR A 205 -16.10 5.06 -19.24
CA THR A 205 -16.22 3.76 -19.92
C THR A 205 -15.10 3.49 -20.93
N THR A 206 -14.07 4.35 -21.01
CA THR A 206 -13.01 4.30 -22.03
C THR A 206 -12.27 2.97 -22.03
N PHE A 207 -12.06 2.39 -20.85
CA PHE A 207 -11.28 1.16 -20.66
C PHE A 207 -12.14 -0.09 -20.42
N ASP A 208 -13.47 0.00 -20.48
CA ASP A 208 -14.37 -1.13 -20.14
C ASP A 208 -14.22 -2.33 -21.07
N ALA A 209 -13.74 -2.11 -22.30
CA ALA A 209 -13.48 -3.17 -23.28
C ALA A 209 -12.07 -3.77 -23.17
N CYS A 210 -11.22 -3.24 -22.30
CA CYS A 210 -9.87 -3.75 -22.10
C CYS A 210 -9.93 -5.06 -21.30
N THR A 211 -9.17 -6.07 -21.73
CA THR A 211 -9.08 -7.38 -21.06
C THR A 211 -7.67 -7.75 -20.68
N ASP A 212 -6.69 -6.96 -21.13
CA ASP A 212 -5.27 -7.17 -20.89
C ASP A 212 -4.51 -5.85 -20.96
N LYS A 213 -3.24 -5.89 -20.51
CA LYS A 213 -2.35 -4.73 -20.52
C LYS A 213 -2.19 -4.12 -21.92
N ALA A 214 -2.08 -4.93 -22.96
CA ALA A 214 -1.86 -4.45 -24.33
C ALA A 214 -3.02 -3.58 -24.82
N SER A 215 -4.26 -3.93 -24.46
CA SER A 215 -5.45 -3.14 -24.78
C SER A 215 -5.50 -1.81 -24.03
N VAL A 216 -5.04 -1.76 -22.77
CA VAL A 216 -4.91 -0.50 -22.01
C VAL A 216 -3.79 0.36 -22.58
N ASP A 217 -2.61 -0.23 -22.81
CA ASP A 217 -1.45 0.45 -23.41
C ASP A 217 -1.80 1.07 -24.76
N ALA A 218 -2.59 0.39 -25.60
CA ALA A 218 -3.01 0.92 -26.90
C ALA A 218 -3.80 2.24 -26.78
N ILE A 219 -4.64 2.35 -25.75
CA ILE A 219 -5.39 3.59 -25.46
C ILE A 219 -4.42 4.64 -24.89
N LEU A 220 -3.63 4.30 -23.88
CA LEU A 220 -2.72 5.23 -23.21
C LEU A 220 -1.68 5.82 -24.18
N ASN A 221 -1.14 5.02 -25.09
CA ASN A 221 -0.20 5.47 -26.12
C ASN A 221 -0.84 6.39 -27.18
N GLY A 222 -2.17 6.30 -27.35
CA GLY A 222 -2.94 7.15 -28.25
C GLY A 222 -3.31 8.51 -27.66
N LEU A 223 -3.09 8.71 -26.36
CA LEU A 223 -3.30 10.01 -25.70
C LEU A 223 -2.30 11.03 -26.20
N ASP A 224 -2.63 12.32 -26.07
CA ASP A 224 -1.74 13.42 -26.42
C ASP A 224 -1.51 14.36 -25.22
N SER A 225 -0.68 15.38 -25.43
CA SER A 225 -0.29 16.34 -24.38
C SER A 225 -1.43 17.19 -23.80
N SER A 226 -2.66 17.11 -24.31
CA SER A 226 -3.83 17.74 -23.68
C SER A 226 -4.37 16.95 -22.50
N VAL A 227 -4.07 15.65 -22.44
CA VAL A 227 -4.49 14.74 -21.38
C VAL A 227 -3.49 14.80 -20.23
N LYS A 228 -4.01 14.81 -19.00
CA LYS A 228 -3.21 14.85 -17.77
C LYS A 228 -3.38 13.56 -16.97
N ILE A 229 -2.26 12.95 -16.60
CA ILE A 229 -2.22 11.77 -15.74
C ILE A 229 -1.57 12.17 -14.42
N GLY A 230 -2.33 12.05 -13.34
CA GLY A 230 -1.85 12.28 -11.98
C GLY A 230 -1.09 11.09 -11.41
N GLY A 231 -0.16 11.35 -10.49
CA GLY A 231 0.49 10.33 -9.69
C GLY A 231 1.35 10.94 -8.58
N GLN A 232 1.83 10.11 -7.67
CA GLN A 232 2.74 10.57 -6.61
C GLN A 232 4.13 10.85 -7.18
N ASN A 233 4.78 11.91 -6.71
CA ASN A 233 6.14 12.26 -7.13
C ASN A 233 7.17 11.21 -6.69
N GLY A 234 8.09 10.87 -7.58
CA GLY A 234 9.22 9.96 -7.32
C GLY A 234 8.87 8.47 -7.41
N THR A 235 7.60 8.10 -7.61
CA THR A 235 7.16 6.70 -7.72
C THR A 235 7.26 6.18 -9.15
N THR A 236 7.10 4.87 -9.33
CA THR A 236 7.12 4.23 -10.65
C THR A 236 5.90 4.59 -11.50
N GLY A 237 4.80 5.06 -10.91
CA GLY A 237 3.67 5.67 -11.65
C GLY A 237 4.07 6.94 -12.41
N GLN A 238 4.92 7.79 -11.81
CA GLN A 238 5.53 8.92 -12.54
C GLN A 238 6.39 8.41 -13.69
N SER A 239 7.27 7.44 -13.42
CA SER A 239 8.16 6.86 -14.41
C SER A 239 7.41 6.18 -15.56
N TYR A 240 6.24 5.58 -15.29
CA TYR A 240 5.41 4.96 -16.31
C TYR A 240 4.92 5.99 -17.33
N VAL A 241 4.52 7.17 -16.86
CA VAL A 241 4.06 8.27 -17.72
C VAL A 241 5.23 9.00 -18.40
N GLN A 242 6.32 9.27 -17.68
CA GLN A 242 7.44 10.05 -18.20
C GLN A 242 8.48 9.23 -18.97
N GLY A 243 8.47 7.91 -18.79
CA GLY A 243 9.47 6.98 -19.30
C GLY A 243 10.61 6.74 -18.31
N SER A 244 11.15 5.53 -18.35
CA SER A 244 12.33 5.09 -17.61
C SER A 244 12.94 3.90 -18.35
N GLU A 245 14.18 4.04 -18.82
CA GLU A 245 14.88 2.94 -19.52
C GLU A 245 15.13 1.75 -18.60
N ASP A 246 15.53 2.03 -17.35
CA ASP A 246 15.79 1.07 -16.28
C ASP A 246 14.56 0.21 -15.96
N LEU A 247 13.40 0.85 -15.82
CA LEU A 247 12.13 0.17 -15.53
C LEU A 247 11.42 -0.35 -16.78
N GLY A 248 11.99 -0.16 -17.97
CA GLY A 248 11.39 -0.59 -19.24
C GLY A 248 10.14 0.20 -19.65
N PHE A 249 9.94 1.40 -19.11
CA PHE A 249 8.81 2.26 -19.43
C PHE A 249 9.16 3.19 -20.59
N ALA A 250 8.43 3.05 -21.70
CA ALA A 250 8.64 3.89 -22.89
C ALA A 250 8.22 5.36 -22.68
N GLY A 251 7.37 5.62 -21.69
CA GLY A 251 6.71 6.90 -21.49
C GLY A 251 5.50 7.10 -22.41
N LEU A 252 4.64 8.03 -22.02
CA LEU A 252 3.42 8.41 -22.72
C LEU A 252 3.54 9.85 -23.26
N GLN A 253 2.70 10.19 -24.23
CA GLN A 253 2.61 11.57 -24.73
C GLN A 253 1.77 12.49 -23.82
N ALA A 254 0.97 11.92 -22.92
CA ALA A 254 0.18 12.64 -21.94
C ALA A 254 1.07 13.39 -20.94
N GLN A 255 0.55 14.45 -20.33
CA GLN A 255 1.27 15.21 -19.31
C GLN A 255 1.17 14.52 -17.95
N PHE A 256 2.31 14.31 -17.30
CA PHE A 256 2.32 13.93 -15.89
C PHE A 256 2.03 15.15 -15.00
N VAL A 257 1.15 14.97 -14.01
CA VAL A 257 0.90 15.93 -12.93
C VAL A 257 1.25 15.28 -11.60
N GLY A 258 2.25 15.84 -10.93
CA GLY A 258 2.82 15.27 -9.72
C GLY A 258 2.17 15.76 -8.42
N TYR A 259 1.93 14.84 -7.49
CA TYR A 259 1.33 15.10 -6.19
C TYR A 259 2.23 14.57 -5.05
N GLN A 260 2.00 15.06 -3.84
CA GLN A 260 2.70 14.54 -2.64
C GLN A 260 2.24 13.13 -2.27
N SER A 261 0.98 12.79 -2.57
CA SER A 261 0.40 11.46 -2.32
C SER A 261 -0.57 11.03 -3.43
N GLY A 262 -0.79 9.71 -3.53
CA GLY A 262 -1.79 9.14 -4.44
C GLY A 262 -3.21 9.64 -4.13
N SER A 263 -3.57 9.80 -2.86
CA SER A 263 -4.88 10.32 -2.46
C SER A 263 -5.14 11.74 -2.98
N LEU A 264 -4.13 12.60 -3.01
CA LEU A 264 -4.25 13.94 -3.60
C LEU A 264 -4.49 13.88 -5.11
N ALA A 265 -3.78 12.98 -5.81
CA ALA A 265 -3.98 12.76 -7.25
C ALA A 265 -5.41 12.30 -7.57
N VAL A 266 -5.94 11.34 -6.80
CA VAL A 266 -7.30 10.81 -7.01
C VAL A 266 -8.37 11.85 -6.65
N ASN A 267 -8.17 12.68 -5.62
CA ASN A 267 -9.07 13.80 -5.36
C ASN A 267 -9.08 14.81 -6.51
N ASP A 268 -7.94 15.06 -7.16
CA ASP A 268 -7.87 15.96 -8.30
C ASP A 268 -8.52 15.38 -9.57
N LEU A 269 -8.50 14.05 -9.71
CA LEU A 269 -9.26 13.31 -10.72
C LEU A 269 -10.76 13.49 -10.54
N ILE A 270 -11.27 13.39 -9.32
CA ILE A 270 -12.69 13.61 -8.98
C ILE A 270 -13.10 15.06 -9.32
N ASN A 271 -12.21 16.01 -9.06
CA ASN A 271 -12.43 17.42 -9.38
C ASN A 271 -12.32 17.75 -10.89
N GLY A 272 -11.91 16.78 -11.72
CA GLY A 272 -11.74 16.95 -13.16
C GLY A 272 -10.52 17.79 -13.56
N ASN A 273 -9.53 17.92 -12.66
CA ASN A 273 -8.30 18.67 -12.93
C ASN A 273 -7.22 17.80 -13.62
N VAL A 274 -7.29 16.49 -13.42
CA VAL A 274 -6.58 15.45 -14.19
C VAL A 274 -7.57 14.45 -14.78
N ASP A 275 -7.17 13.80 -15.86
CA ASP A 275 -8.03 12.89 -16.61
C ASP A 275 -7.96 11.46 -16.10
N TYR A 276 -6.77 11.02 -15.69
CA TYR A 276 -6.49 9.70 -15.14
C TYR A 276 -5.49 9.78 -14.00
N VAL A 277 -5.34 8.71 -13.21
CA VAL A 277 -4.27 8.55 -12.22
C VAL A 277 -3.60 7.20 -12.41
N ILE A 278 -2.27 7.14 -12.32
CA ILE A 278 -1.49 5.89 -12.32
C ILE A 278 -0.69 5.84 -11.03
N ILE A 279 -0.96 4.82 -10.22
CA ILE A 279 -0.28 4.52 -8.96
C ILE A 279 -0.25 2.99 -8.73
N ASP A 280 0.53 2.56 -7.75
CA ASP A 280 0.69 1.16 -7.35
C ASP A 280 -0.64 0.49 -7.01
N ALA A 281 -0.78 -0.79 -7.36
CA ALA A 281 -2.03 -1.52 -7.38
C ALA A 281 -2.70 -1.59 -6.01
N ALA A 282 -1.99 -2.04 -4.98
CA ALA A 282 -2.55 -2.17 -3.64
C ALA A 282 -2.99 -0.80 -3.05
N PRO A 283 -2.16 0.26 -3.14
CA PRO A 283 -2.59 1.61 -2.78
C PRO A 283 -3.73 2.17 -3.62
N ALA A 284 -3.79 1.86 -4.92
CA ALA A 284 -4.92 2.25 -5.77
C ALA A 284 -6.23 1.71 -5.22
N GLU A 285 -6.29 0.42 -4.89
CA GLU A 285 -7.49 -0.21 -4.32
C GLU A 285 -7.84 0.41 -2.96
N ALA A 286 -6.86 0.62 -2.08
CA ALA A 286 -7.07 1.23 -0.76
C ALA A 286 -7.64 2.66 -0.86
N ILE A 287 -7.03 3.49 -1.71
CA ILE A 287 -7.43 4.88 -1.93
C ILE A 287 -8.84 4.94 -2.54
N VAL A 288 -9.10 4.16 -3.59
CA VAL A 288 -10.42 4.14 -4.26
C VAL A 288 -11.52 3.65 -3.31
N SER A 289 -11.24 2.61 -2.52
CA SER A 289 -12.16 2.11 -1.49
C SER A 289 -12.49 3.18 -0.45
N SER A 290 -11.45 3.83 0.11
CA SER A 290 -11.60 4.89 1.12
C SER A 290 -12.38 6.09 0.60
N ILE A 291 -12.07 6.54 -0.62
CA ILE A 291 -12.76 7.66 -1.28
C ILE A 291 -14.23 7.33 -1.56
N ASN A 292 -14.53 6.15 -2.12
CA ASN A 292 -15.90 5.76 -2.41
C ASN A 292 -16.73 5.49 -1.15
N ALA A 293 -16.10 5.21 0.00
CA ALA A 293 -16.82 5.05 1.27
C ALA A 293 -17.33 6.38 1.86
N VAL A 294 -16.84 7.53 1.39
CA VAL A 294 -17.20 8.86 1.92
C VAL A 294 -17.88 9.78 0.91
N ASN A 295 -18.02 9.36 -0.36
CA ASN A 295 -18.74 10.08 -1.41
C ASN A 295 -20.09 9.43 -1.69
#